data_AF-A0ABD1ILE6-F1
#
_entry.id   AF-A0ABD1ILE6-F1
#
_cell.length_a   1.000
_cell.length_b   1.000
_cell.length_c   1.000
_cell.angle_alpha   90.00
_cell.angle_beta   90.00
_cell.angle_gamma   90.00
#
_symmetry.space_group_name_H-M   'P 1'
#
loop_
_entity.id
_entity.type
_entity.pdbx_description
1 polymer ?
#
loop_
_entity_poly.entity_id
_entity_poly.type
_entity_poly.pdbx_seq_one_letter_code
_entity_poly.pdbx_strand_id
1 'polypeptide(L)'
;MPHHWERREDTVLKLAHFRRHKRKTLKKLPGKSTNYPLHKPEEKQSPGKDVTKKISSVIDKTINMAKSAKTKKNMPYIPTITNYTQLWWVPNVVVAHEKEGIEAVHLASGRTLCKLHLQEGGLHADINGDGVLDHVQVVGANGAEQTVVSGSIEVLRPCWAVATSGVPVREQLFNASICHHAPFNLFQHGEFSRGFGRHADLSSLEVAAPILIPTNDGHKHRKGGHGDVIFLTNRGEVTSYSQGSHGHDAIWNWQLLTGATWSNLPSPSGMSESTAIPTLKPFPLRQHDNQDLILAAGDQEAVVLSPGGALLTSLDLPAPPTHSLVCDDFSNDGLTDLILVTSSGVYGFVQTRQPGALFFSTLVGCLIIVMGVLFVSQYLNSGKGKPRLSSQQL
;
A
#
# COMPACT_ATOMS: atom_id res chain seq x y z
N MET A 1 -4.28 6.41 -6.74
CA MET A 1 -2.87 6.61 -6.30
C MET A 1 -2.93 7.57 -5.13
N PRO A 2 -2.60 7.14 -3.91
CA PRO A 2 -2.33 8.08 -2.83
C PRO A 2 -0.94 8.71 -3.01
N HIS A 3 -0.81 9.98 -2.69
CA HIS A 3 0.45 10.72 -2.56
C HIS A 3 0.42 11.53 -1.27
N HIS A 4 1.45 11.38 -0.45
CA HIS A 4 1.71 12.24 0.68
C HIS A 4 3.20 12.57 0.64
N TRP A 5 3.56 13.76 1.11
CA TRP A 5 4.94 14.17 1.26
C TRP A 5 5.02 15.12 2.46
N GLU A 6 5.78 14.73 3.47
CA GLU A 6 6.06 15.55 4.65
C GLU A 6 7.57 15.74 4.82
N ARG A 7 8.35 14.71 4.48
CA ARG A 7 9.81 14.68 4.66
C ARG A 7 10.51 14.20 3.40
N ARG A 8 11.82 14.44 3.35
CA ARG A 8 12.66 13.97 2.23
C ARG A 8 12.58 12.45 2.02
N GLU A 9 12.45 11.71 3.12
CA GLU A 9 12.28 10.24 3.16
C GLU A 9 11.07 9.76 2.34
N ASP A 10 10.01 10.58 2.24
CA ASP A 10 8.75 10.23 1.56
C ASP A 10 8.87 10.29 0.03
N THR A 11 10.04 10.64 -0.48
CA THR A 11 10.29 10.69 -1.93
C THR A 11 10.35 9.27 -2.48
N VAL A 12 9.36 8.89 -3.30
CA VAL A 12 9.26 7.53 -3.84
C VAL A 12 9.33 7.55 -5.36
N LEU A 13 10.17 6.69 -5.92
CA LEU A 13 10.29 6.45 -7.35
C LEU A 13 9.65 5.11 -7.71
N LYS A 14 8.62 5.13 -8.56
CA LYS A 14 7.90 3.92 -8.99
C LYS A 14 8.06 3.70 -10.49
N LEU A 15 8.40 2.48 -10.89
CA LEU A 15 8.40 2.11 -12.30
C LEU A 15 6.95 1.90 -12.78
N ALA A 16 6.61 2.47 -13.93
CA ALA A 16 5.28 2.37 -14.51
C ALA A 16 5.33 2.20 -16.04
N HIS A 17 4.24 1.70 -16.61
CA HIS A 17 4.03 1.61 -18.05
C HIS A 17 2.92 2.56 -18.51
N PHE A 18 3.28 3.54 -19.33
CA PHE A 18 2.37 4.51 -19.91
C PHE A 18 2.15 4.18 -21.38
N ARG A 19 0.89 3.99 -21.75
CA ARG A 19 0.50 3.83 -23.16
C ARG A 19 0.07 5.18 -23.70
N ARG A 20 0.67 5.59 -24.83
CA ARG A 20 0.18 6.75 -25.58
C ARG A 20 -1.25 6.48 -26.04
N HIS A 21 -2.21 7.20 -25.48
CA HIS A 21 -3.57 7.20 -26.01
C HIS A 21 -3.55 7.71 -27.44
N LYS A 22 -4.19 6.97 -28.36
CA LYS A 22 -4.48 7.49 -29.70
C LYS A 22 -5.40 8.70 -29.50
N ARG A 23 -4.86 9.92 -29.62
CA ARG A 23 -5.71 11.11 -29.74
C ARG A 23 -6.71 10.80 -30.86
N LYS A 24 -8.02 10.95 -30.60
CA LYS A 24 -8.98 11.08 -31.70
C LYS A 24 -8.39 12.16 -32.59
N THR A 25 -7.99 11.80 -33.80
CA THR A 25 -7.60 12.78 -34.80
C THR A 25 -8.82 13.66 -34.98
N LEU A 26 -8.82 14.86 -34.39
CA LEU A 26 -9.69 15.95 -34.85
C LEU A 26 -9.53 15.94 -36.36
N LYS A 27 -10.65 15.78 -37.09
CA LYS A 27 -10.67 15.69 -38.55
C LYS A 27 -9.73 16.77 -39.08
N LYS A 28 -8.55 16.38 -39.56
CA LYS A 28 -7.69 17.31 -40.27
C LYS A 28 -8.52 17.76 -41.46
N LEU A 29 -8.87 19.04 -41.50
CA LEU A 29 -9.27 19.69 -42.74
C LEU A 29 -8.16 19.37 -43.77
N PRO A 30 -8.51 18.92 -44.99
CA PRO A 30 -7.54 18.45 -45.96
C PRO A 30 -6.71 19.62 -46.47
N GLY A 31 -5.63 19.93 -45.75
CA GLY A 31 -4.56 20.81 -46.20
C GLY A 31 -3.58 20.03 -47.07
N LYS A 32 -3.33 20.55 -48.28
CA LYS A 32 -2.45 20.01 -49.33
C LYS A 32 -1.20 19.31 -48.80
N SER A 33 -0.95 18.10 -49.30
CA SER A 33 0.31 17.37 -49.11
C SER A 33 1.45 18.12 -49.78
N THR A 34 2.38 18.65 -48.98
CA THR A 34 3.71 19.02 -49.46
C THR A 34 4.59 17.78 -49.42
N ASN A 35 4.86 17.22 -50.60
CA ASN A 35 5.83 16.16 -50.79
C ASN A 35 7.23 16.73 -50.53
N TYR A 36 7.94 16.19 -49.53
CA TYR A 36 9.39 16.31 -49.44
C TYR A 36 10.02 15.04 -50.02
N PRO A 37 11.04 15.15 -50.90
CA PRO A 37 11.69 14.00 -51.48
C PRO A 37 12.77 13.50 -50.52
N LEU A 38 12.50 12.44 -49.78
CA LEU A 38 13.57 11.65 -49.19
C LEU A 38 13.34 10.17 -49.51
N HIS A 39 14.12 9.73 -50.49
CA HIS A 39 14.18 8.39 -51.04
C HIS A 39 14.68 7.41 -49.95
N LYS A 40 13.90 6.36 -49.65
CA LYS A 40 14.42 5.16 -49.00
C LYS A 40 14.26 4.01 -50.00
N PRO A 41 15.33 3.28 -50.37
CA PRO A 41 15.25 2.33 -51.48
C PRO A 41 14.41 1.11 -51.11
N GLU A 42 13.57 0.70 -52.03
CA GLU A 42 12.88 -0.59 -52.02
C GLU A 42 13.87 -1.63 -52.57
N GLU A 43 14.45 -2.45 -51.70
CA GLU A 43 15.40 -3.49 -52.10
C GLU A 43 14.61 -4.72 -52.58
N LYS A 44 14.31 -4.74 -53.88
CA LYS A 44 13.80 -5.91 -54.59
C LYS A 44 14.87 -6.43 -55.55
N GLN A 45 15.22 -7.70 -55.33
CA GLN A 45 15.88 -8.65 -56.23
C GLN A 45 17.42 -8.71 -56.20
N SER A 46 17.93 -9.88 -55.82
CA SER A 46 19.28 -10.35 -56.14
C SER A 46 19.31 -10.97 -57.55
N PRO A 47 20.33 -10.67 -58.37
CA PRO A 47 20.43 -11.16 -59.74
C PRO A 47 21.02 -12.57 -59.83
N GLY A 48 20.47 -13.40 -60.72
CA GLY A 48 21.08 -14.64 -61.19
C GLY A 48 20.56 -15.94 -60.53
N LYS A 49 19.43 -16.48 -61.02
CA LYS A 49 19.20 -17.93 -61.01
C LYS A 49 18.15 -18.33 -62.04
N ASP A 50 18.61 -19.08 -63.03
CA ASP A 50 17.82 -19.60 -64.16
C ASP A 50 16.67 -20.51 -63.72
N VAL A 51 15.53 -20.31 -64.38
CA VAL A 51 14.23 -20.93 -64.12
C VAL A 51 14.11 -22.26 -64.86
N THR A 52 14.95 -23.25 -64.55
CA THR A 52 14.73 -24.63 -65.03
C THR A 52 15.36 -25.66 -64.10
N LYS A 53 14.54 -26.25 -63.21
CA LYS A 53 14.58 -27.63 -62.67
C LYS A 53 13.82 -27.70 -61.34
N LYS A 54 12.52 -28.04 -61.42
CA LYS A 54 11.56 -28.09 -60.29
C LYS A 54 11.77 -29.27 -59.30
N ILE A 55 12.90 -29.98 -59.35
CA ILE A 55 13.11 -31.21 -58.55
C ILE A 55 14.23 -31.07 -57.51
N SER A 56 15.10 -30.05 -57.59
CA SER A 56 16.18 -29.85 -56.60
C SER A 56 15.75 -29.10 -55.32
N SER A 57 14.63 -28.37 -55.34
CA SER A 57 14.19 -27.55 -54.20
C SER A 57 13.58 -28.36 -53.03
N VAL A 58 13.27 -29.63 -53.24
CA VAL A 58 12.67 -30.50 -52.23
C VAL A 58 13.74 -31.21 -51.40
N ILE A 59 14.88 -31.54 -52.00
CA ILE A 59 16.01 -32.22 -51.32
C ILE A 59 16.81 -31.23 -50.45
N ASP A 60 16.94 -29.98 -50.89
CA ASP A 60 17.58 -28.93 -50.08
C ASP A 60 16.74 -28.53 -48.84
N LYS A 61 15.42 -28.70 -48.89
CA LYS A 61 14.53 -28.42 -47.74
C LYS A 61 14.68 -29.47 -46.63
N THR A 62 14.87 -30.75 -46.98
CA THR A 62 15.00 -31.83 -45.99
C THR A 62 16.39 -31.85 -45.34
N ILE A 63 17.45 -31.49 -46.08
CA ILE A 63 18.81 -31.36 -45.53
C ILE A 63 18.91 -30.18 -44.56
N ASN A 64 18.20 -29.08 -44.82
CA ASN A 64 18.16 -27.93 -43.91
C ASN A 64 17.30 -28.18 -42.65
N MET A 65 16.25 -28.99 -42.76
CA MET A 65 15.48 -29.42 -41.58
C MET A 65 16.29 -30.37 -40.68
N ALA A 66 17.10 -31.26 -41.25
CA ALA A 66 17.95 -32.17 -40.49
C ALA A 66 19.13 -31.47 -39.79
N LYS A 67 19.64 -30.36 -40.36
CA LYS A 67 20.71 -29.53 -39.74
C LYS A 67 20.21 -28.56 -38.65
N SER A 68 18.89 -28.36 -38.52
CA SER A 68 18.29 -27.42 -37.55
C SER A 68 18.04 -28.02 -36.17
N ALA A 69 18.38 -29.29 -35.92
CA ALA A 69 18.26 -29.94 -34.61
C ALA A 69 19.36 -29.50 -33.62
N LYS A 70 19.67 -28.19 -33.56
CA LYS A 70 20.40 -27.62 -32.43
C LYS A 70 19.37 -27.20 -31.38
N THR A 71 19.38 -27.91 -30.27
CA THR A 71 18.68 -27.58 -29.04
C THR A 71 18.92 -26.11 -28.70
N LYS A 72 17.92 -25.25 -28.96
CA LYS A 72 17.98 -23.84 -28.54
C LYS A 72 17.99 -23.83 -27.02
N LYS A 73 19.16 -23.57 -26.41
CA LYS A 73 19.21 -23.12 -25.03
C LYS A 73 18.35 -21.85 -24.95
N ASN A 74 17.32 -21.86 -24.12
CA ASN A 74 16.54 -20.67 -23.77
C ASN A 74 17.48 -19.70 -23.06
N MET A 75 18.13 -18.82 -23.82
CA MET A 75 18.73 -17.63 -23.23
C MET A 75 17.57 -16.77 -22.73
N PRO A 76 17.53 -16.38 -21.45
CA PRO A 76 16.52 -15.45 -20.97
C PRO A 76 16.67 -14.14 -21.77
N TYR A 77 15.68 -13.84 -22.61
CA TYR A 77 15.63 -12.57 -23.32
C TYR A 77 15.34 -11.47 -22.30
N ILE A 78 16.37 -10.68 -21.99
CA ILE A 78 16.22 -9.48 -21.18
C ILE A 78 15.85 -8.35 -22.16
N PRO A 79 14.63 -7.79 -22.13
CA PRO A 79 14.25 -6.72 -23.02
C PRO A 79 15.06 -5.47 -22.70
N THR A 80 15.89 -5.01 -23.63
CA THR A 80 16.57 -3.71 -23.50
C THR A 80 15.55 -2.58 -23.67
N ILE A 81 15.38 -1.74 -22.64
CA ILE A 81 14.49 -0.59 -22.69
C ILE A 81 15.06 0.43 -23.68
N THR A 82 14.32 0.71 -24.75
CA THR A 82 14.68 1.70 -25.78
C THR A 82 13.49 2.61 -26.03
N ASN A 83 13.67 3.72 -26.77
CA ASN A 83 12.57 4.60 -27.16
C ASN A 83 11.42 3.89 -27.93
N TYR A 84 11.63 2.66 -28.42
CA TYR A 84 10.69 1.92 -29.26
C TYR A 84 10.17 0.63 -28.62
N THR A 85 10.46 0.35 -27.34
CA THR A 85 9.93 -0.86 -26.69
C THR A 85 8.41 -0.78 -26.58
N GLN A 86 7.71 -1.67 -27.29
CA GLN A 86 6.25 -1.76 -27.30
C GLN A 86 5.69 -2.87 -26.40
N LEU A 87 6.54 -3.52 -25.60
CA LEU A 87 6.11 -4.57 -24.68
C LEU A 87 5.35 -3.94 -23.52
N TRP A 88 4.08 -4.30 -23.37
CA TRP A 88 3.16 -3.68 -22.40
C TRP A 88 3.54 -3.92 -20.94
N TRP A 89 4.34 -4.96 -20.66
CA TRP A 89 4.82 -5.30 -19.31
C TRP A 89 6.17 -4.64 -18.96
N VAL A 90 6.83 -4.01 -19.93
CA VAL A 90 8.12 -3.35 -19.69
C VAL A 90 7.84 -1.90 -19.27
N PRO A 91 8.30 -1.46 -18.09
CA PRO A 91 8.13 -0.08 -17.67
C PRO A 91 8.86 0.86 -18.64
N ASN A 92 8.22 1.98 -18.95
CA ASN A 92 8.78 3.03 -19.83
C ASN A 92 8.85 4.41 -19.14
N VAL A 93 8.37 4.51 -17.90
CA VAL A 93 8.30 5.74 -17.12
C VAL A 93 8.71 5.46 -15.67
N VAL A 94 9.40 6.42 -15.06
CA VAL A 94 9.53 6.56 -13.61
C VAL A 94 8.50 7.58 -13.17
N VAL A 95 7.64 7.20 -12.23
CA VAL A 95 6.73 8.11 -11.53
C VAL A 95 7.42 8.50 -10.23
N ALA A 96 7.85 9.74 -10.13
CA ALA A 96 8.45 10.33 -8.96
C ALA A 96 7.37 11.03 -8.13
N HIS A 97 7.26 10.65 -6.86
CA HIS A 97 6.49 11.36 -5.85
C HIS A 97 7.47 12.24 -5.08
N GLU A 98 7.33 13.55 -5.21
CA GLU A 98 8.26 14.56 -4.68
C GLU A 98 7.50 15.60 -3.85
N LYS A 99 8.25 16.51 -3.21
CA LYS A 99 7.72 17.63 -2.43
C LYS A 99 6.70 18.47 -3.18
N GLU A 100 6.99 18.77 -4.44
CA GLU A 100 6.14 19.64 -5.28
C GLU A 100 4.98 18.88 -5.95
N GLY A 101 4.86 17.56 -5.72
CA GLY A 101 3.83 16.71 -6.30
C GLY A 101 4.39 15.52 -7.09
N ILE A 102 3.72 15.16 -8.19
CA ILE A 102 4.01 13.92 -8.93
C ILE A 102 4.54 14.24 -10.32
N GLU A 103 5.67 13.64 -10.67
CA GLU A 103 6.31 13.78 -11.98
C GLU A 103 6.44 12.43 -12.68
N ALA A 104 6.10 12.38 -13.98
CA ALA A 104 6.31 11.21 -14.82
C ALA A 104 7.48 11.47 -15.77
N VAL A 105 8.58 10.76 -15.59
CA VAL A 105 9.82 10.90 -16.37
C VAL A 105 10.01 9.69 -17.27
N HIS A 106 10.22 9.93 -18.57
CA HIS A 106 10.46 8.86 -19.53
C HIS A 106 11.82 8.19 -19.31
N LEU A 107 11.81 6.88 -19.05
CA LEU A 107 13.01 6.10 -18.65
C LEU A 107 14.17 6.22 -19.65
N ALA A 108 13.88 6.08 -20.95
CA ALA A 108 14.94 6.02 -21.95
C ALA A 108 15.53 7.38 -22.32
N SER A 109 14.79 8.48 -22.11
CA SER A 109 15.24 9.81 -22.54
C SER A 109 15.46 10.81 -21.40
N GLY A 110 15.07 10.47 -20.17
CA GLY A 110 15.09 11.38 -19.02
C GLY A 110 14.18 12.60 -19.17
N ARG A 111 13.22 12.58 -20.11
CA ARG A 111 12.33 13.73 -20.36
C ARG A 111 11.07 13.61 -19.52
N THR A 112 10.70 14.69 -18.85
CA THR A 112 9.40 14.82 -18.20
C THR A 112 8.27 14.72 -19.22
N LEU A 113 7.35 13.79 -19.01
CA LEU A 113 6.15 13.60 -19.83
C LEU A 113 4.99 14.46 -19.32
N CYS A 114 4.81 14.50 -18.01
CA CYS A 114 3.82 15.32 -17.32
C CYS A 114 4.21 15.51 -15.85
N LYS A 115 3.79 16.63 -15.27
CA LYS A 115 3.92 16.95 -13.85
C LYS A 115 2.57 17.41 -13.31
N LEU A 116 2.24 16.97 -12.11
CA LEU A 116 1.07 17.38 -11.34
C LEU A 116 1.58 18.05 -10.07
N HIS A 117 1.31 19.35 -9.92
CA HIS A 117 1.71 20.10 -8.74
C HIS A 117 0.72 19.83 -7.62
N LEU A 118 1.21 19.40 -6.47
CA LEU A 118 0.41 19.10 -5.29
C LEU A 118 0.98 19.86 -4.10
N GLN A 119 0.12 20.31 -3.20
CA GLN A 119 0.54 21.00 -2.00
C GLN A 119 1.25 20.03 -1.05
N GLU A 120 2.26 20.54 -0.36
CA GLU A 120 2.98 19.81 0.68
C GLU A 120 2.08 19.56 1.89
N GLY A 121 2.27 18.42 2.54
CA GLY A 121 1.50 18.02 3.71
C GLY A 121 0.11 17.47 3.37
N GLY A 122 -0.35 16.59 4.26
CA GLY A 122 -1.61 15.88 4.08
C GLY A 122 -1.52 14.74 3.06
N LEU A 123 -2.70 14.26 2.66
CA LEU A 123 -2.87 13.11 1.77
C LEU A 123 -3.63 13.54 0.52
N HIS A 124 -3.06 13.27 -0.65
CA HIS A 124 -3.72 13.41 -1.94
C HIS A 124 -4.14 12.04 -2.45
N ALA A 125 -5.44 11.76 -2.49
CA ALA A 125 -5.97 10.48 -2.96
C ALA A 125 -7.42 10.63 -3.45
N ASP A 126 -7.95 9.64 -4.15
CA ASP A 126 -9.37 9.57 -4.51
C ASP A 126 -10.09 8.83 -3.39
N ILE A 127 -10.79 9.55 -2.51
CA ILE A 127 -11.37 9.01 -1.27
C ILE A 127 -12.81 8.56 -1.50
N ASN A 128 -13.52 9.24 -2.39
CA ASN A 128 -14.92 8.98 -2.69
C ASN A 128 -15.13 8.01 -3.88
N GLY A 129 -14.07 7.71 -4.64
CA GLY A 129 -14.11 6.80 -5.78
C GLY A 129 -14.64 7.43 -7.08
N ASP A 130 -14.77 8.75 -7.17
CA ASP A 130 -15.29 9.43 -8.36
C ASP A 130 -14.22 9.64 -9.46
N GLY A 131 -12.95 9.33 -9.16
CA GLY A 131 -11.82 9.48 -10.06
C GLY A 131 -11.22 10.89 -10.14
N VAL A 132 -11.68 11.82 -9.29
CA VAL A 132 -11.08 13.11 -9.01
C VAL A 132 -10.06 12.95 -7.88
N LEU A 133 -9.04 13.81 -7.86
CA LEU A 133 -8.04 13.82 -6.80
C LEU A 133 -8.54 14.69 -5.66
N ASP A 134 -8.59 14.13 -4.46
CA ASP A 134 -8.95 14.79 -3.22
C ASP A 134 -7.71 15.07 -2.38
N HIS A 135 -7.81 16.03 -1.47
CA HIS A 135 -6.78 16.42 -0.52
C HIS A 135 -7.34 16.41 0.90
N VAL A 136 -6.66 15.69 1.79
CA VAL A 136 -6.95 15.64 3.23
C VAL A 136 -5.86 16.35 3.99
N GLN A 137 -6.25 17.34 4.78
CA GLN A 137 -5.38 18.08 5.66
C GLN A 137 -5.89 18.02 7.09
N VAL A 138 -4.96 18.10 8.04
CA VAL A 138 -5.26 18.19 9.46
C VAL A 138 -4.89 19.58 9.97
N VAL A 139 -5.81 20.20 10.70
CA VAL A 139 -5.68 21.53 11.29
C VAL A 139 -5.22 21.41 12.75
N GLY A 140 -4.18 22.19 13.09
CA GLY A 140 -3.59 22.22 14.43
C GLY A 140 -2.54 21.14 14.69
N ALA A 141 -2.02 20.48 13.64
CA ALA A 141 -0.81 19.67 13.74
C ALA A 141 0.44 20.57 13.70
N ASN A 142 1.44 20.29 14.54
CA ASN A 142 2.79 20.88 14.49
C ASN A 142 2.86 22.40 14.73
N GLY A 143 1.94 22.96 15.53
CA GLY A 143 1.97 24.38 15.88
C GLY A 143 1.75 25.34 14.69
N ALA A 144 1.32 24.83 13.53
CA ALA A 144 0.94 25.67 12.41
C ALA A 144 -0.23 26.57 12.83
N GLU A 145 -0.04 27.89 12.65
CA GLU A 145 -1.08 28.90 12.87
C GLU A 145 -2.40 28.47 12.23
N GLN A 146 -3.52 28.94 12.78
CA GLN A 146 -4.88 28.78 12.26
C GLN A 146 -4.92 29.12 10.77
N THR A 147 -4.63 28.13 9.93
CA THR A 147 -4.59 28.30 8.49
C THR A 147 -5.96 27.94 7.98
N VAL A 148 -6.59 28.91 7.33
CA VAL A 148 -7.83 28.72 6.58
C VAL A 148 -7.50 27.70 5.49
N VAL A 149 -7.95 26.45 5.67
CA VAL A 149 -7.84 25.44 4.62
C VAL A 149 -8.59 25.98 3.41
N SER A 150 -7.93 26.01 2.25
CA SER A 150 -8.50 26.57 1.03
C SER A 150 -9.85 25.92 0.74
N GLY A 151 -10.94 26.70 0.81
CA GLY A 151 -12.32 26.22 0.62
C GLY A 151 -13.18 26.18 1.89
N SER A 152 -12.59 26.32 3.08
CA SER A 152 -13.33 26.46 4.35
C SER A 152 -13.46 27.93 4.76
N ILE A 153 -14.65 28.34 5.23
CA ILE A 153 -14.91 29.71 5.71
C ILE A 153 -14.71 29.80 7.24
N GLU A 154 -14.61 28.66 7.93
CA GLU A 154 -14.57 28.59 9.39
C GLU A 154 -13.16 28.36 9.93
N VAL A 155 -12.81 29.08 11.00
CA VAL A 155 -11.57 28.85 11.75
C VAL A 155 -11.71 27.53 12.51
N LEU A 156 -11.10 26.49 11.96
CA LEU A 156 -11.16 25.15 12.56
C LEU A 156 -10.30 25.09 13.83
N ARG A 157 -10.83 24.39 14.84
CA ARG A 157 -10.13 24.15 16.09
C ARG A 157 -8.96 23.20 15.85
N PRO A 158 -7.91 23.22 16.69
CA PRO A 158 -6.90 22.17 16.69
C PRO A 158 -7.56 20.79 16.79
N CYS A 159 -6.99 19.80 16.11
CA CYS A 159 -7.51 18.44 16.05
C CYS A 159 -8.71 18.20 15.13
N TRP A 160 -8.75 18.90 13.99
CA TRP A 160 -9.76 18.70 12.95
C TRP A 160 -9.12 18.25 11.65
N ALA A 161 -9.73 17.28 10.97
CA ALA A 161 -9.41 16.91 9.60
C ALA A 161 -10.40 17.55 8.64
N VAL A 162 -9.91 17.94 7.47
CA VAL A 162 -10.70 18.46 6.35
C VAL A 162 -10.31 17.70 5.09
N ALA A 163 -11.30 17.15 4.41
CA ALA A 163 -11.15 16.58 3.09
C ALA A 163 -11.76 17.53 2.05
N THR A 164 -11.05 17.75 0.94
CA THR A 164 -11.48 18.60 -0.16
C THR A 164 -11.27 17.89 -1.48
N SER A 165 -12.09 18.18 -2.50
CA SER A 165 -11.99 17.57 -3.82
C SER A 165 -11.53 18.56 -4.89
N GLY A 166 -10.66 18.08 -5.77
CA GLY A 166 -10.17 18.79 -6.95
C GLY A 166 -8.80 19.45 -6.77
N VAL A 167 -8.06 19.55 -7.87
CA VAL A 167 -6.81 20.31 -7.97
C VAL A 167 -6.92 21.30 -9.13
N PRO A 168 -7.17 22.61 -8.87
CA PRO A 168 -7.35 23.27 -7.57
C PRO A 168 -8.66 22.89 -6.87
N VAL A 169 -8.74 23.11 -5.55
CA VAL A 169 -9.88 22.76 -4.69
C VAL A 169 -11.19 23.35 -5.23
N ARG A 170 -12.23 22.52 -5.31
CA ARG A 170 -13.56 22.90 -5.81
C ARG A 170 -14.65 22.75 -4.76
N GLU A 171 -14.53 21.75 -3.91
CA GLU A 171 -15.56 21.34 -2.97
C GLU A 171 -14.92 20.79 -1.70
N GLN A 172 -15.56 21.01 -0.55
CA GLN A 172 -15.19 20.34 0.69
C GLN A 172 -15.97 19.03 0.78
N LEU A 173 -15.29 17.90 0.97
CA LEU A 173 -15.92 16.59 1.11
C LEU A 173 -16.42 16.34 2.52
N PHE A 174 -15.60 16.62 3.54
CA PHE A 174 -16.02 16.56 4.94
C PHE A 174 -15.08 17.32 5.86
N ASN A 175 -15.54 17.60 7.08
CA ASN A 175 -14.70 17.94 8.21
C ASN A 175 -15.06 17.09 9.44
N ALA A 176 -14.07 16.72 10.25
CA ALA A 176 -14.30 15.89 11.42
C ALA A 176 -13.24 16.10 12.51
N SER A 177 -13.61 15.91 13.77
CA SER A 177 -12.66 15.90 14.90
C SER A 177 -11.89 14.58 14.93
N ILE A 178 -10.56 14.60 14.88
CA ILE A 178 -9.75 13.37 14.95
C ILE A 178 -9.39 12.96 16.39
N CYS A 179 -9.48 13.89 17.34
CA CYS A 179 -9.34 13.63 18.78
C CYS A 179 -10.62 13.00 19.34
N HIS A 180 -10.51 12.32 20.49
CA HIS A 180 -11.59 11.63 21.17
C HIS A 180 -13.01 12.16 20.92
N HIS A 181 -13.79 11.34 20.21
CA HIS A 181 -15.21 11.57 19.98
C HIS A 181 -16.00 11.02 21.17
N ALA A 182 -16.42 11.87 22.10
CA ALA A 182 -17.38 11.47 23.13
C ALA A 182 -18.76 11.33 22.49
N PRO A 183 -19.40 10.14 22.48
CA PRO A 183 -20.67 9.91 21.76
C PRO A 183 -21.87 10.68 22.33
N PHE A 184 -21.73 11.31 23.50
CA PHE A 184 -22.72 12.21 24.06
C PHE A 184 -22.33 13.66 23.80
N ASN A 185 -22.78 14.21 22.67
CA ASN A 185 -22.82 15.64 22.35
C ASN A 185 -23.82 16.39 23.25
N LEU A 186 -23.76 16.23 24.58
CA LEU A 186 -24.59 17.00 25.53
C LEU A 186 -23.88 18.25 26.05
N PHE A 187 -22.58 18.40 25.77
CA PHE A 187 -21.83 19.60 26.11
C PHE A 187 -20.99 20.02 24.91
N GLN A 188 -21.38 21.13 24.26
CA GLN A 188 -20.43 21.97 23.52
C GLN A 188 -19.22 22.15 24.43
N HIS A 189 -18.09 21.54 24.07
CA HIS A 189 -16.85 21.67 24.83
C HIS A 189 -16.42 23.14 24.82
N GLY A 190 -16.81 23.80 25.90
CA GLY A 190 -16.65 25.21 26.21
C GLY A 190 -16.68 25.48 27.73
N GLU A 191 -17.34 24.65 28.55
CA GLU A 191 -17.35 24.84 30.01
C GLU A 191 -17.39 23.47 30.71
N PHE A 192 -16.72 23.35 31.87
CA PHE A 192 -16.50 22.14 32.69
C PHE A 192 -15.21 21.33 32.44
N SER A 193 -14.06 22.02 32.48
CA SER A 193 -12.86 21.46 33.13
C SER A 193 -12.71 22.04 34.54
N ARG A 194 -13.70 21.80 35.42
CA ARG A 194 -13.52 21.89 36.88
C ARG A 194 -13.30 20.47 37.42
N GLY A 195 -12.14 19.91 37.08
CA GLY A 195 -11.64 18.65 37.61
C GLY A 195 -10.11 18.78 37.71
N PHE A 196 -9.57 18.60 38.90
CA PHE A 196 -8.18 18.81 39.27
C PHE A 196 -7.18 18.22 38.24
N GLY A 197 -6.35 19.06 37.62
CA GLY A 197 -4.94 18.72 37.42
C GLY A 197 -4.35 18.64 36.01
N ARG A 198 -5.09 18.68 34.91
CA ARG A 198 -4.47 18.77 33.55
C ARG A 198 -5.36 19.54 32.57
N HIS A 199 -5.03 20.81 32.31
CA HIS A 199 -5.39 21.43 31.04
C HIS A 199 -4.76 20.58 29.94
N ALA A 200 -5.56 19.92 29.10
CA ALA A 200 -5.04 19.24 27.92
C ALA A 200 -4.54 20.33 26.96
N ASP A 201 -3.24 20.60 27.00
CA ASP A 201 -2.62 21.64 26.21
C ASP A 201 -2.65 21.26 24.71
N LEU A 202 -3.71 21.71 24.02
CA LEU A 202 -3.93 21.47 22.59
C LEU A 202 -2.86 22.14 21.71
N SER A 203 -2.01 23.00 22.28
CA SER A 203 -0.89 23.64 21.58
C SER A 203 0.23 22.66 21.21
N SER A 204 0.25 21.46 21.81
CA SER A 204 1.27 20.42 21.62
C SER A 204 0.81 19.23 20.77
N LEU A 205 -0.32 19.36 20.06
CA LEU A 205 -0.85 18.28 19.24
C LEU A 205 -0.03 18.11 17.96
N GLU A 206 0.49 16.91 17.75
CA GLU A 206 1.12 16.49 16.49
C GLU A 206 0.32 15.34 15.90
N VAL A 207 0.27 15.30 14.56
CA VAL A 207 -0.49 14.30 13.82
C VAL A 207 0.38 13.81 12.69
N ALA A 208 0.50 12.49 12.55
CA ALA A 208 1.25 11.89 11.45
C ALA A 208 0.51 12.12 10.12
N ALA A 209 1.25 12.11 9.01
CA ALA A 209 0.65 12.19 7.68
C ALA A 209 -0.47 11.14 7.51
N PRO A 210 -1.70 11.55 7.13
CA PRO A 210 -2.81 10.62 7.01
C PRO A 210 -2.61 9.64 5.85
N ILE A 211 -3.27 8.49 5.95
CA ILE A 211 -3.16 7.42 4.94
C ILE A 211 -4.54 6.99 4.46
N LEU A 212 -4.59 6.43 3.25
CA LEU A 212 -5.78 5.80 2.69
C LEU A 212 -5.63 4.28 2.79
N ILE A 213 -6.58 3.61 3.45
CA ILE A 213 -6.74 2.16 3.41
C ILE A 213 -7.88 1.83 2.43
N PRO A 214 -7.60 1.14 1.31
CA PRO A 214 -8.64 0.81 0.35
C PRO A 214 -9.73 -0.07 0.96
N THR A 215 -10.98 0.35 0.80
CA THR A 215 -12.13 -0.41 1.28
C THR A 215 -12.71 -1.21 0.11
N ASN A 216 -12.99 -2.49 0.33
CA ASN A 216 -13.65 -3.33 -0.67
C ASN A 216 -15.16 -3.24 -0.48
N ASP A 217 -15.78 -2.28 -1.14
CA ASP A 217 -17.23 -2.08 -1.15
C ASP A 217 -17.96 -2.95 -2.19
N GLY A 218 -17.25 -3.88 -2.84
CA GLY A 218 -17.79 -4.74 -3.89
C GLY A 218 -17.96 -4.05 -5.25
N HIS A 219 -17.66 -2.75 -5.34
CA HIS A 219 -17.61 -2.02 -6.59
C HIS A 219 -16.22 -2.08 -7.22
N LYS A 220 -16.16 -2.05 -8.55
CA LYS A 220 -14.90 -1.98 -9.29
C LYS A 220 -14.39 -0.54 -9.30
N HIS A 221 -13.83 -0.11 -8.19
CA HIS A 221 -13.04 1.11 -8.16
C HIS A 221 -11.70 0.90 -8.87
N ARG A 222 -11.12 1.98 -9.41
CA ARG A 222 -9.72 1.93 -9.83
C ARG A 222 -8.87 1.62 -8.59
N LYS A 223 -7.80 0.82 -8.74
CA LYS A 223 -6.90 0.51 -7.61
C LYS A 223 -6.48 1.79 -6.88
N GLY A 224 -6.83 1.90 -5.60
CA GLY A 224 -6.55 3.06 -4.75
C GLY A 224 -7.38 4.31 -5.08
N GLY A 225 -8.62 4.11 -5.53
CA GLY A 225 -9.73 5.06 -5.44
C GLY A 225 -10.80 4.43 -4.56
N HIS A 226 -11.37 5.21 -3.65
CA HIS A 226 -12.22 4.80 -2.54
C HIS A 226 -11.51 4.07 -1.39
N GLY A 227 -11.73 4.55 -0.17
CA GLY A 227 -11.23 3.92 1.05
C GLY A 227 -11.41 4.76 2.31
N ASP A 228 -10.94 4.20 3.41
CA ASP A 228 -10.99 4.83 4.72
C ASP A 228 -9.72 5.67 4.92
N VAL A 229 -9.89 6.89 5.41
CA VAL A 229 -8.80 7.78 5.78
C VAL A 229 -8.47 7.56 7.26
N ILE A 230 -7.21 7.21 7.52
CA ILE A 230 -6.72 6.92 8.86
C ILE A 230 -5.83 8.06 9.34
N PHE A 231 -6.02 8.44 10.59
CA PHE A 231 -5.27 9.48 11.30
C PHE A 231 -4.60 8.88 12.53
N LEU A 232 -3.41 9.37 12.87
CA LEU A 232 -2.68 9.02 14.08
C LEU A 232 -2.23 10.30 14.79
N THR A 233 -2.62 10.47 16.05
CA THR A 233 -2.19 11.60 16.89
C THR A 233 -1.02 11.19 17.80
N ASN A 234 -0.27 12.18 18.28
CA ASN A 234 0.85 11.97 19.20
C ASN A 234 0.46 11.37 20.56
N ARG A 235 -0.84 11.35 20.85
CA ARG A 235 -1.44 10.69 22.00
C ARG A 235 -1.73 9.20 21.77
N GLY A 236 -1.38 8.67 20.60
CA GLY A 236 -1.62 7.28 20.23
C GLY A 236 -3.07 7.00 19.81
N GLU A 237 -3.88 8.04 19.58
CA GLU A 237 -5.24 7.86 19.05
C GLU A 237 -5.17 7.59 17.55
N VAL A 238 -5.70 6.44 17.13
CA VAL A 238 -5.87 6.09 15.73
C VAL A 238 -7.35 6.16 15.38
N THR A 239 -7.69 7.00 14.40
CA THR A 239 -9.08 7.28 14.03
C THR A 239 -9.30 6.98 12.56
N SER A 240 -10.41 6.32 12.22
CA SER A 240 -10.81 5.99 10.86
C SER A 240 -12.09 6.71 10.44
N TYR A 241 -12.02 7.38 9.30
CA TYR A 241 -13.16 8.05 8.68
C TYR A 241 -13.37 7.56 7.25
N SER A 242 -14.64 7.46 6.84
CA SER A 242 -15.02 7.30 5.45
C SER A 242 -15.93 8.45 5.01
N GLN A 243 -16.02 8.71 3.71
CA GLN A 243 -16.93 9.73 3.21
C GLN A 243 -18.39 9.23 3.25
N GLY A 244 -19.29 10.07 3.75
CA GLY A 244 -20.73 9.82 3.70
C GLY A 244 -21.29 9.77 2.28
N SER A 245 -22.28 8.90 2.06
CA SER A 245 -22.98 8.78 0.78
C SER A 245 -23.87 9.99 0.44
N HIS A 246 -24.23 10.80 1.43
CA HIS A 246 -25.14 11.93 1.29
C HIS A 246 -24.63 13.13 2.10
N GLY A 247 -24.07 14.14 1.41
CA GLY A 247 -23.66 15.41 2.02
C GLY A 247 -22.17 15.52 2.33
N HIS A 248 -21.80 16.61 3.02
CA HIS A 248 -20.42 16.94 3.40
C HIS A 248 -20.02 16.29 4.75
N ASP A 249 -20.61 15.14 5.08
CA ASP A 249 -20.46 14.51 6.40
C ASP A 249 -19.45 13.36 6.36
N ALA A 250 -18.61 13.29 7.39
CA ALA A 250 -17.71 12.16 7.61
C ALA A 250 -18.43 11.05 8.38
N ILE A 251 -18.33 9.81 7.90
CA ILE A 251 -18.74 8.63 8.66
C ILE A 251 -17.58 8.22 9.56
N TRP A 252 -17.78 8.28 10.87
CA TRP A 252 -16.86 7.72 11.85
C TRP A 252 -16.97 6.19 11.84
N ASN A 253 -15.89 5.49 11.49
CA ASN A 253 -15.87 4.03 11.46
C ASN A 253 -15.46 3.47 12.82
N TRP A 254 -14.33 3.92 13.35
CA TRP A 254 -13.79 3.50 14.63
C TRP A 254 -12.69 4.45 15.12
N GLN A 255 -12.40 4.38 16.41
CA GLN A 255 -11.25 5.03 17.04
C GLN A 255 -10.66 4.09 18.10
N LEU A 256 -9.34 3.97 18.13
CA LEU A 256 -8.61 3.14 19.07
C LEU A 256 -7.51 3.96 19.74
N LEU A 257 -7.31 3.76 21.04
CA LEU A 257 -6.13 4.26 21.75
C LEU A 257 -5.05 3.17 21.74
N THR A 258 -3.86 3.53 21.27
CA THR A 258 -2.71 2.63 21.12
C THR A 258 -1.49 3.18 21.84
N GLY A 259 -0.46 2.37 22.03
CA GLY A 259 0.81 2.83 22.61
C GLY A 259 1.73 3.56 21.63
N ALA A 260 1.32 3.77 20.37
CA ALA A 260 2.07 4.51 19.36
C ALA A 260 2.04 6.03 19.63
N THR A 261 2.55 6.44 20.79
CA THR A 261 2.64 7.84 21.25
C THR A 261 3.99 8.45 20.90
N TRP A 262 4.09 9.78 20.83
CA TRP A 262 5.38 10.45 20.74
C TRP A 262 5.30 11.88 21.29
N SER A 263 6.45 12.48 21.59
CA SER A 263 6.51 13.90 21.95
C SER A 263 7.80 14.52 21.44
N ASN A 264 7.67 15.61 20.67
CA ASN A 264 8.83 16.40 20.21
C ASN A 264 8.89 17.77 20.90
N LEU A 265 8.42 17.85 22.14
CA LEU A 265 8.45 19.09 22.92
C LEU A 265 9.91 19.52 23.14
N PRO A 266 10.23 20.81 22.91
CA PRO A 266 11.59 21.30 23.12
C PRO A 266 11.97 21.17 24.60
N SER A 267 13.03 20.42 24.89
CA SER A 267 13.51 20.23 26.27
C SER A 267 13.92 21.60 26.85
N PRO A 268 13.52 21.94 28.09
CA PRO A 268 13.79 23.25 28.70
C PRO A 268 15.29 23.54 28.92
N SER A 269 16.15 22.53 28.77
CA SER A 269 17.61 22.62 28.92
C SER A 269 18.35 22.98 27.64
N GLY A 270 17.68 23.12 26.49
CA GLY A 270 18.33 23.40 25.20
C GLY A 270 19.25 22.27 24.71
N MET A 271 19.23 21.11 25.36
CA MET A 271 19.79 19.88 24.81
C MET A 271 18.82 19.36 23.75
N SER A 272 19.31 19.22 22.51
CA SER A 272 18.53 18.62 21.43
C SER A 272 18.31 17.13 21.73
N GLU A 273 17.18 16.78 22.34
CA GLU A 273 16.68 15.40 22.29
C GLU A 273 16.32 15.06 20.84
N SER A 274 16.63 13.83 20.43
CA SER A 274 16.37 13.35 19.08
C SER A 274 14.87 13.37 18.80
N THR A 275 14.43 14.18 17.83
CA THR A 275 13.04 14.25 17.37
C THR A 275 12.59 12.87 16.88
N ALA A 276 11.55 12.32 17.51
CA ALA A 276 10.93 11.08 17.09
C ALA A 276 10.10 11.30 15.82
N ILE A 277 10.30 10.43 14.83
CA ILE A 277 9.50 10.43 13.60
C ILE A 277 8.41 9.36 13.71
N PRO A 278 7.13 9.74 13.88
CA PRO A 278 6.06 8.75 13.91
C PRO A 278 5.91 8.07 12.55
N THR A 279 5.37 6.86 12.56
CA THR A 279 5.01 6.12 11.34
C THR A 279 3.52 5.90 11.30
N LEU A 280 2.88 6.27 10.20
CA LEU A 280 1.55 5.81 9.85
C LEU A 280 1.58 5.41 8.38
N LYS A 281 1.40 4.12 8.08
CA LYS A 281 1.43 3.63 6.70
C LYS A 281 0.64 2.34 6.48
N PRO A 282 0.18 2.09 5.24
CA PRO A 282 -0.30 0.77 4.83
C PRO A 282 0.80 -0.29 5.01
N PHE A 283 0.44 -1.42 5.59
CA PHE A 283 1.35 -2.52 5.94
C PHE A 283 0.87 -3.84 5.32
N PRO A 284 1.45 -4.28 4.20
CA PRO A 284 1.14 -5.58 3.63
C PRO A 284 1.81 -6.68 4.47
N LEU A 285 1.10 -7.76 4.81
CA LEU A 285 1.70 -8.91 5.53
C LEU A 285 2.62 -9.76 4.66
N ARG A 286 2.48 -9.65 3.34
CA ARG A 286 3.23 -10.40 2.34
C ARG A 286 3.62 -9.49 1.20
N GLN A 287 4.76 -9.77 0.59
CA GLN A 287 5.15 -9.07 -0.62
C GLN A 287 4.09 -9.29 -1.71
N HIS A 288 3.50 -8.19 -2.20
CA HIS A 288 2.39 -8.19 -3.17
C HIS A 288 1.02 -8.68 -2.66
N ASP A 289 0.77 -8.60 -1.35
CA ASP A 289 -0.60 -8.78 -0.85
C ASP A 289 -1.53 -7.67 -1.39
N ASN A 290 -2.82 -7.98 -1.51
CA ASN A 290 -3.85 -6.99 -1.87
C ASN A 290 -4.56 -6.43 -0.64
N GLN A 291 -4.30 -6.97 0.55
CA GLN A 291 -4.83 -6.47 1.81
C GLN A 291 -3.72 -5.76 2.57
N ASP A 292 -3.92 -4.47 2.76
CA ASP A 292 -3.03 -3.65 3.57
C ASP A 292 -3.62 -3.55 4.99
N LEU A 293 -2.80 -3.90 5.98
CA LEU A 293 -3.04 -3.54 7.38
C LEU A 293 -2.58 -2.10 7.63
N ILE A 294 -2.72 -1.64 8.86
CA ILE A 294 -2.24 -0.32 9.28
C ILE A 294 -1.07 -0.53 10.22
N LEU A 295 0.10 0.04 9.90
CA LEU A 295 1.21 0.15 10.83
C LEU A 295 1.22 1.57 11.39
N ALA A 296 1.09 1.68 12.72
CA ALA A 296 1.25 2.92 13.47
C ALA A 296 2.43 2.76 14.43
N ALA A 297 3.36 3.71 14.46
CA ALA A 297 4.50 3.67 15.38
C ALA A 297 4.79 5.03 16.00
N GLY A 298 5.06 5.00 17.30
CA GLY A 298 5.47 6.13 18.11
C GLY A 298 6.96 6.07 18.46
N ASP A 299 7.30 6.57 19.65
CA ASP A 299 8.67 6.60 20.18
C ASP A 299 9.12 5.28 20.81
N GLN A 300 8.20 4.58 21.50
CA GLN A 300 8.49 3.37 22.27
C GLN A 300 7.74 2.14 21.79
N GLU A 301 6.66 2.30 21.02
CA GLU A 301 5.82 1.19 20.58
C GLU A 301 5.37 1.37 19.13
N ALA A 302 5.37 0.26 18.38
CA ALA A 302 4.73 0.12 17.08
C ALA A 302 3.58 -0.89 17.18
N VAL A 303 2.46 -0.57 16.54
CA VAL A 303 1.26 -1.40 16.54
C VAL A 303 0.81 -1.68 15.12
N VAL A 304 0.31 -2.90 14.90
CA VAL A 304 -0.31 -3.30 13.65
C VAL A 304 -1.81 -3.48 13.89
N LEU A 305 -2.62 -2.77 13.11
CA LEU A 305 -4.07 -2.77 13.22
C LEU A 305 -4.70 -3.36 11.96
N SER A 306 -5.84 -4.02 12.14
CA SER A 306 -6.70 -4.38 11.02
C SER A 306 -7.40 -3.13 10.45
N PRO A 307 -7.81 -3.14 9.18
CA PRO A 307 -8.65 -2.09 8.61
C PRO A 307 -9.95 -1.83 9.39
N GLY A 308 -10.44 -2.84 10.12
CA GLY A 308 -11.63 -2.75 10.96
C GLY A 308 -11.38 -2.23 12.38
N GLY A 309 -10.17 -1.75 12.70
CA GLY A 309 -9.86 -1.15 14.00
C GLY A 309 -9.50 -2.14 15.11
N ALA A 310 -9.13 -3.38 14.78
CA ALA A 310 -8.66 -4.35 15.77
C ALA A 310 -7.14 -4.32 15.89
N LEU A 311 -6.62 -4.26 17.12
CA LEU A 311 -5.18 -4.44 17.40
C LEU A 311 -4.78 -5.89 17.14
N LEU A 312 -3.86 -6.11 16.20
CA LEU A 312 -3.39 -7.44 15.83
C LEU A 312 -2.12 -7.82 16.59
N THR A 313 -1.17 -6.89 16.69
CA THR A 313 0.08 -7.08 17.42
C THR A 313 0.68 -5.72 17.78
N SER A 314 1.50 -5.72 18.83
CA SER A 314 2.34 -4.60 19.23
C SER A 314 3.79 -5.04 19.33
N LEU A 315 4.68 -4.06 19.19
CA LEU A 315 6.12 -4.22 19.15
C LEU A 315 6.78 -3.10 19.94
N ASP A 316 7.57 -3.46 20.95
CA ASP A 316 8.36 -2.49 21.70
C ASP A 316 9.59 -2.06 20.88
N LEU A 317 9.76 -0.75 20.73
CA LEU A 317 10.88 -0.13 20.03
C LEU A 317 12.01 0.14 21.03
N PRO A 318 13.24 -0.33 20.78
CA PRO A 318 14.37 -0.16 21.69
C PRO A 318 14.85 1.29 21.84
N ALA A 319 14.54 2.15 20.87
CA ALA A 319 14.80 3.58 20.91
C ALA A 319 13.90 4.34 19.90
N PRO A 320 13.72 5.66 20.07
CA PRO A 320 12.88 6.45 19.19
C PRO A 320 13.32 6.39 17.72
N PRO A 321 12.38 6.22 16.78
CA PRO A 321 12.65 6.23 15.35
C PRO A 321 13.15 7.59 14.90
N THR A 322 14.28 7.61 14.19
CA THR A 322 14.77 8.82 13.49
C THR A 322 14.23 8.90 12.06
N HIS A 323 13.55 7.86 11.59
CA HIS A 323 12.95 7.71 10.26
C HIS A 323 11.64 6.93 10.41
N SER A 324 10.69 7.13 9.49
CA SER A 324 9.53 6.24 9.39
C SER A 324 10.01 4.78 9.25
N LEU A 325 9.40 3.85 9.98
CA LEU A 325 9.80 2.43 9.94
C LEU A 325 9.81 1.97 8.49
N VAL A 326 10.83 1.23 8.07
CA VAL A 326 10.92 0.70 6.70
C VAL A 326 10.29 -0.69 6.69
N CYS A 327 9.46 -0.96 5.67
CA CYS A 327 8.82 -2.26 5.48
C CYS A 327 9.41 -2.91 4.24
N ASP A 328 10.15 -4.00 4.44
CA ASP A 328 10.74 -4.75 3.33
C ASP A 328 11.03 -6.19 3.77
N ASP A 329 11.13 -7.10 2.81
CA ASP A 329 11.47 -8.51 3.05
C ASP A 329 13.00 -8.68 3.06
N PHE A 330 13.65 -8.30 4.17
CA PHE A 330 15.11 -8.44 4.28
C PHE A 330 15.54 -9.87 4.62
N SER A 331 14.64 -10.70 5.18
CA SER A 331 14.90 -12.11 5.44
C SER A 331 14.70 -13.00 4.20
N ASN A 332 14.07 -12.46 3.17
CA ASN A 332 13.75 -13.12 1.89
C ASN A 332 12.88 -14.37 2.08
N ASP A 333 11.90 -14.31 2.97
CA ASP A 333 10.94 -15.38 3.26
C ASP A 333 9.53 -15.13 2.68
N GLY A 334 9.35 -13.98 2.02
CA GLY A 334 8.11 -13.51 1.40
C GLY A 334 7.15 -12.80 2.36
N LEU A 335 7.52 -12.65 3.64
CA LEU A 335 6.82 -11.82 4.63
C LEU A 335 7.44 -10.43 4.68
N THR A 336 6.66 -9.48 5.21
CA THR A 336 7.14 -8.10 5.33
C THR A 336 7.79 -7.94 6.70
N ASP A 337 9.10 -7.70 6.70
CA ASP A 337 9.85 -7.40 7.90
C ASP A 337 9.85 -5.88 8.17
N LEU A 338 10.17 -5.50 9.41
CA LEU A 338 10.26 -4.10 9.83
C LEU A 338 11.71 -3.75 10.13
N ILE A 339 12.15 -2.59 9.64
CA ILE A 339 13.46 -2.02 9.95
C ILE A 339 13.24 -0.70 10.67
N LEU A 340 13.80 -0.59 11.86
CA LEU A 340 13.82 0.61 12.69
C LEU A 340 15.21 1.24 12.59
N VAL A 341 15.25 2.52 12.21
CA VAL A 341 16.46 3.32 12.22
C VAL A 341 16.39 4.29 13.40
N THR A 342 17.39 4.27 14.26
CA THR A 342 17.48 5.13 15.45
C THR A 342 18.77 5.95 15.39
N SER A 343 19.00 6.81 16.38
CA SER A 343 20.27 7.53 16.54
C SER A 343 21.42 6.61 16.98
N SER A 344 21.11 5.46 17.60
CA SER A 344 22.09 4.52 18.15
C SER A 344 22.40 3.34 17.22
N GLY A 345 21.52 3.02 16.27
CA GLY A 345 21.73 1.90 15.35
C GLY A 345 20.53 1.59 14.47
N VAL A 346 20.57 0.40 13.86
CA VAL A 346 19.50 -0.14 13.02
C VAL A 346 19.06 -1.47 13.60
N TYR A 347 17.76 -1.64 13.79
CA TYR A 347 17.14 -2.85 14.33
C TYR A 347 16.21 -3.46 13.27
N GLY A 348 16.26 -4.78 13.12
CA GLY A 348 15.39 -5.52 12.22
C GLY A 348 14.45 -6.44 13.00
N PHE A 349 13.16 -6.39 12.69
CA PHE A 349 12.14 -7.25 13.26
C PHE A 349 11.57 -8.15 12.17
N VAL A 350 11.74 -9.46 12.36
CA VAL A 350 11.31 -10.46 11.40
C VAL A 350 9.90 -10.93 11.73
N GLN A 351 9.03 -10.92 10.74
CA GLN A 351 7.68 -11.45 10.92
C GLN A 351 7.72 -12.99 11.02
N THR A 352 7.13 -13.56 12.07
CA THR A 352 7.06 -15.03 12.22
C THR A 352 5.62 -15.54 12.13
N ARG A 353 5.42 -16.67 11.45
CA ARG A 353 4.13 -17.37 11.43
C ARG A 353 4.07 -18.36 12.57
N GLN A 354 3.25 -18.08 13.57
CA GLN A 354 2.95 -19.06 14.61
C GLN A 354 1.72 -19.87 14.17
N PRO A 355 1.83 -21.20 13.96
CA PRO A 355 0.67 -22.04 13.70
C PRO A 355 -0.27 -21.96 14.91
N GLY A 356 -1.56 -21.73 14.66
CA GLY A 356 -2.55 -21.56 15.71
C GLY A 356 -2.63 -22.80 16.60
N ALA A 357 -2.16 -22.69 17.84
CA ALA A 357 -2.09 -23.79 18.80
C ALA A 357 -3.46 -24.45 19.06
N LEU A 358 -4.55 -23.70 18.89
CA LEU A 358 -5.92 -24.20 19.07
C LEU A 358 -6.32 -25.24 18.01
N PHE A 359 -6.00 -25.02 16.74
CA PHE A 359 -6.33 -25.98 15.67
C PHE A 359 -5.47 -27.25 15.79
N PHE A 360 -4.20 -27.08 16.19
CA PHE A 360 -3.33 -28.21 16.43
C PHE A 360 -3.77 -29.02 17.66
N SER A 361 -4.09 -28.36 18.78
CA SER A 361 -4.52 -29.05 20.01
C SER A 361 -5.87 -29.74 19.86
N THR A 362 -6.82 -29.12 19.13
CA THR A 362 -8.13 -29.74 18.84
C THR A 362 -7.97 -30.97 17.96
N LEU A 363 -7.14 -30.90 16.92
CA LEU A 363 -6.89 -32.03 16.03
C LEU A 363 -6.19 -33.18 16.77
N VAL A 364 -5.17 -32.87 17.58
CA VAL A 364 -4.51 -33.85 18.46
C VAL A 364 -5.50 -34.45 19.46
N GLY A 365 -6.36 -33.63 20.08
CA GLY A 365 -7.41 -34.09 20.98
C GLY A 365 -8.40 -35.03 20.30
N CYS A 366 -8.88 -34.68 19.10
CA CYS A 366 -9.73 -35.55 18.29
C CYS A 366 -9.02 -36.88 17.96
N LEU A 367 -7.73 -36.84 17.63
CA LEU A 367 -6.95 -38.04 17.30
C LEU A 367 -6.77 -38.95 18.51
N ILE A 368 -6.54 -38.40 19.70
CA ILE A 368 -6.48 -39.16 20.97
C ILE A 368 -7.82 -39.84 21.26
N ILE A 369 -8.94 -39.14 21.07
CA ILE A 369 -10.28 -39.71 21.27
C ILE A 369 -10.50 -40.89 20.30
N VAL A 370 -10.17 -40.72 19.01
CA VAL A 370 -10.28 -41.79 18.02
C VAL A 370 -9.41 -43.00 18.38
N MET A 371 -8.16 -42.76 18.78
CA MET A 371 -7.26 -43.82 19.25
C MET A 371 -7.82 -44.55 20.48
N GLY A 372 -8.41 -43.82 21.43
CA GLY A 372 -9.07 -44.40 22.60
C GLY A 372 -10.27 -45.27 22.23
N VAL A 373 -11.13 -44.80 21.33
CA VAL A 373 -12.29 -45.58 20.83
C VAL A 373 -11.84 -46.84 20.10
N LEU A 374 -10.81 -46.74 19.25
CA LEU A 374 -10.24 -47.89 18.55
C LEU A 374 -9.63 -48.90 19.52
N PHE A 375 -8.90 -48.44 20.53
CA PHE A 375 -8.30 -49.29 21.55
C PHE A 375 -9.36 -50.05 22.36
N VAL A 376 -10.40 -49.35 22.82
CA VAL A 376 -11.52 -49.97 23.55
C VAL A 376 -12.29 -50.96 22.67
N SER A 377 -12.55 -50.59 21.40
CA SER A 377 -13.22 -51.48 20.44
C SER A 377 -12.40 -52.75 20.16
N GLN A 378 -11.09 -52.63 19.99
CA GLN A 378 -10.20 -53.78 19.80
C GLN A 378 -10.12 -54.64 21.06
N TYR A 379 -10.03 -54.04 22.24
CA TYR A 379 -9.99 -54.76 23.51
C TYR A 379 -11.28 -55.56 23.76
N LEU A 380 -12.45 -54.94 23.54
CA LEU A 380 -13.75 -55.60 23.69
C LEU A 380 -13.98 -56.70 22.64
N ASN A 381 -13.48 -56.51 21.41
CA ASN A 381 -13.58 -57.52 20.35
C ASN A 381 -12.54 -58.66 20.49
N SER A 382 -11.42 -58.43 21.19
CA SER A 382 -10.41 -59.46 21.46
C SER A 382 -10.88 -60.51 22.49
N GLY A 383 -11.91 -60.21 23.30
CA GLY A 383 -12.48 -61.13 24.29
C GLY A 383 -13.33 -62.28 23.71
N LYS A 384 -13.59 -62.30 22.40
CA LYS A 384 -14.34 -63.37 21.72
C LYS A 384 -13.42 -64.32 20.95
N GLY A 385 -12.43 -64.90 21.63
CA GLY A 385 -11.67 -66.05 21.15
C GLY A 385 -12.52 -67.33 21.21
N LYS A 386 -12.69 -68.01 20.06
CA LYS A 386 -13.50 -69.23 19.86
C LYS A 386 -13.26 -70.32 20.94
N PRO A 387 -14.30 -70.99 21.47
CA PRO A 387 -14.10 -72.19 22.28
C PRO A 387 -13.56 -73.34 21.40
N ARG A 388 -12.50 -74.01 21.87
CA ARG A 388 -12.01 -75.27 21.30
C ARG A 388 -13.09 -76.34 21.48
N LEU A 389 -13.55 -76.93 20.38
CA LEU A 389 -14.34 -78.16 20.38
C LEU A 389 -13.50 -79.30 21.01
N SER A 390 -13.97 -79.79 22.15
CA SER A 390 -13.51 -81.04 22.75
C SER A 390 -13.97 -82.21 21.88
N SER A 391 -13.02 -82.97 21.35
CA SER A 391 -13.24 -84.28 20.75
C SER A 391 -13.76 -85.26 21.81
N GLN A 392 -15.03 -85.67 21.69
CA GLN A 392 -15.59 -86.80 22.43
C GLN A 392 -15.09 -88.12 21.84
N GLN A 393 -14.53 -88.97 22.69
CA GLN A 393 -14.46 -90.41 22.51
C GLN A 393 -15.84 -91.00 22.81
N LEU A 394 -16.46 -91.69 21.86
CA LEU A 394 -16.76 -93.13 21.94
C LEU A 394 -17.19 -93.66 20.56
#